data_AF-A0A6G3WXQ1-F1
#
_entry.id   AF-A0A6G3WXQ1-F1
#
_cell.length_a   1.000
_cell.length_b   1.000
_cell.length_c   1.000
_cell.angle_alpha   90.00
_cell.angle_beta   90.00
_cell.angle_gamma   90.00
#
_symmetry.space_group_name_H-M   'P 1'
#
loop_
_entity.id
_entity.type
_entity.pdbx_description
1 polymer ?
#
loop_
_entity_poly.entity_id
_entity_poly.type
_entity_poly.pdbx_seq_one_letter_code
_entity_poly.pdbx_strand_id
1 'polypeptide(L)'
;PGEREALCDRTDIPGLVVLRSLTKTWGLAGLRIGYVLAAPETVALLSEAQPLWPVSTPALAAAEACMEPRALVEAAEAADRITVDRAHLLAGLAEFS
;
A
#
# COMPACT_ATOMS: atom_id res chain seq x y z
N PRO A 1 -1.94 -7.74 9.08
CA PRO A 1 -1.68 -7.63 10.54
C PRO A 1 -0.54 -6.63 10.80
N GLY A 2 -0.83 -5.48 11.43
CA GLY A 2 0.18 -4.46 11.80
C GLY A 2 -0.13 -3.04 11.32
N GLU A 3 -0.89 -2.87 10.23
CA GLU A 3 -1.29 -1.56 9.72
C GLU A 3 -2.55 -1.06 10.42
N ARG A 4 -2.40 -0.67 11.70
CA ARG A 4 -3.52 -0.27 12.57
C ARG A 4 -4.36 0.89 12.05
N GLU A 5 -3.81 1.72 11.16
CA GLU A 5 -4.51 2.85 10.54
C GLU A 5 -5.20 2.49 9.21
N ALA A 6 -4.89 1.31 8.65
CA ALA A 6 -5.50 0.89 7.40
C ALA A 6 -6.90 0.32 7.68
N LEU A 7 -7.93 0.93 7.09
CA LEU A 7 -9.33 0.48 7.20
C LEU A 7 -9.62 -0.83 6.44
N CYS A 8 -8.59 -1.62 6.13
CA CYS A 8 -8.68 -2.82 5.28
C CYS A 8 -9.57 -3.92 5.88
N ASP A 9 -9.73 -3.95 7.21
CA ASP A 9 -10.53 -4.92 7.95
C ASP A 9 -11.96 -4.42 8.25
N ARG A 10 -12.30 -3.19 7.87
CA ARG A 10 -13.61 -2.58 8.12
C ARG A 10 -14.60 -2.97 7.03
N THR A 11 -15.61 -3.74 7.41
CA THR A 11 -16.72 -4.15 6.53
C THR A 11 -18.05 -3.48 6.87
N ASP A 12 -18.07 -2.68 7.93
CA ASP A 12 -19.25 -2.03 8.49
C ASP A 12 -19.46 -0.59 7.98
N ILE A 13 -18.58 -0.10 7.11
CA ILE A 13 -18.65 1.24 6.51
C ILE A 13 -19.18 1.10 5.08
N PRO A 14 -20.44 1.48 4.80
CA PRO A 14 -20.99 1.42 3.45
C PRO A 14 -20.20 2.29 2.49
N GLY A 15 -19.86 1.73 1.32
CA GLY A 15 -19.13 2.46 0.26
C GLY A 15 -17.65 2.70 0.54
N LEU A 16 -17.04 2.03 1.53
CA LEU A 16 -15.60 2.13 1.78
C LEU A 16 -14.79 1.58 0.60
N VAL A 17 -13.84 2.40 0.12
CA VAL A 17 -12.81 2.01 -0.84
C VAL A 17 -11.45 2.35 -0.24
N VAL A 18 -10.60 1.33 -0.08
CA VAL A 18 -9.23 1.50 0.39
C VAL A 18 -8.29 1.42 -0.81
N LEU A 19 -7.50 2.48 -1.02
CA LEU A 19 -6.46 2.52 -2.06
C LEU A 19 -5.12 2.07 -1.49
N ARG A 20 -4.41 1.24 -2.25
CA ARG A 20 -3.13 0.66 -1.86
C ARG A 20 -2.12 0.79 -3.00
N SER A 21 -0.85 0.98 -2.66
CA SER A 21 0.22 1.18 -3.62
C SER A 21 1.52 0.54 -3.16
N LEU A 22 2.30 0.01 -4.11
CA LEU A 22 3.65 -0.49 -3.87
C LEU A 22 4.73 0.59 -4.06
N THR A 23 4.33 1.87 -4.19
CA THR A 23 5.26 2.96 -4.53
C THR A 23 6.23 3.34 -3.40
N LYS A 24 5.80 3.26 -2.13
CA LYS A 24 6.54 3.81 -1.00
C LYS A 24 7.42 2.75 -0.34
N THR A 25 6.81 1.77 0.32
CA THR A 25 7.51 0.74 1.08
C THR A 25 8.53 -0.01 0.22
N TRP A 26 8.18 -0.28 -1.05
CA TRP A 26 9.01 -1.05 -1.97
C TRP A 26 9.89 -0.20 -2.91
N GLY A 27 9.76 1.13 -2.89
CA GLY A 27 10.47 2.01 -3.82
C GLY A 27 10.10 1.80 -5.30
N LEU A 28 8.99 1.11 -5.60
CA LEU A 28 8.60 0.73 -6.96
C LEU A 28 7.73 1.80 -7.66
N ALA A 29 8.00 3.08 -7.41
CA ALA A 29 7.14 4.15 -7.90
C ALA A 29 7.04 4.20 -9.43
N GLY A 30 8.09 3.80 -10.14
CA GLY A 30 8.14 3.74 -11.60
C GLY A 30 7.29 2.63 -12.22
N LEU A 31 6.95 1.56 -11.48
CA LEU A 31 6.15 0.45 -12.01
C LEU A 31 4.66 0.76 -12.10
N ARG A 32 4.20 1.84 -11.47
CA ARG A 32 2.81 2.33 -11.53
C ARG A 32 1.78 1.27 -11.11
N ILE A 33 2.04 0.57 -10.01
CA ILE A 33 1.19 -0.52 -9.51
C ILE A 33 0.54 -0.18 -8.16
N GLY A 34 -0.74 -0.53 -8.07
CA GLY A 34 -1.58 -0.39 -6.89
C GLY A 34 -2.83 -1.25 -7.03
N TYR A 35 -3.60 -1.32 -5.96
CA TYR A 35 -4.84 -2.10 -5.90
C TYR A 35 -5.86 -1.40 -5.01
N VAL A 36 -7.10 -1.84 -5.08
CA VAL A 36 -8.18 -1.36 -4.23
C VAL A 36 -8.75 -2.52 -3.42
N LEU A 37 -9.19 -2.23 -2.20
CA LEU A 37 -10.06 -3.12 -1.42
C LEU A 37 -11.40 -2.42 -1.23
N ALA A 38 -12.48 -3.06 -1.64
CA ALA A 38 -13.84 -2.54 -1.56
C ALA A 38 -14.85 -3.70 -1.56
N ALA A 39 -16.12 -3.39 -1.32
CA ALA A 39 -17.20 -4.37 -1.46
C ALA A 39 -17.25 -4.95 -2.89
N PRO A 40 -17.60 -6.23 -3.07
CA PRO A 40 -17.57 -6.91 -4.37
C PRO A 40 -18.31 -6.15 -5.49
N GLU A 41 -19.48 -5.58 -5.18
CA GLU A 41 -20.27 -4.77 -6.11
C GLU A 41 -19.55 -3.50 -6.55
N THR A 42 -18.77 -2.88 -5.67
CA THR A 42 -17.97 -1.69 -5.99
C THR A 42 -16.76 -2.08 -6.84
N VAL A 43 -16.11 -3.21 -6.53
CA VAL A 43 -15.02 -3.73 -7.37
C VAL A 43 -15.51 -4.03 -8.78
N ALA A 44 -16.68 -4.66 -8.93
CA ALA A 44 -17.27 -4.93 -10.24
C ALA A 44 -17.50 -3.64 -11.06
N LEU A 45 -18.09 -2.61 -10.44
CA LEU A 45 -18.30 -1.31 -11.08
C LEU A 45 -16.97 -0.65 -11.50
N LEU A 46 -15.94 -0.72 -10.65
CA LEU A 46 -14.61 -0.19 -10.97
C LEU A 46 -13.95 -0.98 -12.12
N SER A 47 -14.15 -2.30 -12.17
CA SER A 47 -13.65 -3.15 -13.24
C SER A 47 -14.32 -2.85 -14.58
N GLU A 48 -15.61 -2.51 -14.61
CA GLU A 48 -16.31 -2.10 -15.83
C GLU A 48 -15.72 -0.80 -16.43
N ALA A 49 -15.28 0.13 -15.58
CA ALA A 49 -14.65 1.38 -15.99
C ALA A 49 -13.14 1.24 -16.29
N GLN A 50 -12.54 0.08 -16.06
CA GLN A 50 -11.10 -0.11 -16.17
C GLN A 50 -10.68 -0.27 -17.65
N PRO A 51 -9.62 0.43 -18.10
CA PRO A 51 -9.07 0.21 -19.44
C PRO A 51 -8.56 -1.22 -19.64
N LEU A 52 -8.53 -1.67 -20.90
CA LEU A 52 -7.90 -2.94 -21.25
C LEU A 52 -6.40 -2.90 -20.95
N TRP A 53 -5.87 -4.00 -20.38
CA TRP A 53 -4.47 -4.16 -19.98
C TRP A 53 -3.91 -2.98 -19.17
N PRO A 54 -4.52 -2.65 -18.01
CA PRO A 54 -4.21 -1.45 -17.24
C PRO A 54 -2.87 -1.55 -16.48
N VAL A 55 -2.29 -2.75 -16.40
CA VAL A 55 -1.08 -3.07 -15.65
C VAL A 55 -0.13 -3.86 -16.55
N SER A 56 1.15 -3.48 -16.54
CA SER A 56 2.19 -4.16 -17.32
C SER A 56 2.62 -5.48 -16.66
N THR A 57 3.12 -6.42 -17.46
CA THR A 57 3.70 -7.69 -16.96
C THR A 57 4.73 -7.52 -15.83
N PRO A 58 5.74 -6.62 -15.92
CA PRO A 58 6.68 -6.43 -14.81
C PRO A 58 6.02 -5.85 -13.55
N ALA A 59 4.97 -5.05 -13.69
CA ALA A 59 4.22 -4.54 -12.55
C ALA A 59 3.43 -5.66 -11.83
N LEU A 60 2.84 -6.60 -12.58
CA LEU A 60 2.18 -7.78 -12.02
C LEU A 60 3.18 -8.70 -11.29
N ALA A 61 4.30 -9.01 -11.94
CA ALA A 61 5.36 -9.84 -11.34
C ALA A 61 5.91 -9.23 -10.04
N ALA A 62 6.12 -7.90 -10.02
CA ALA A 62 6.53 -7.21 -8.81
C ALA A 62 5.46 -7.25 -7.72
N ALA A 63 4.17 -7.14 -8.07
CA ALA A 63 3.08 -7.24 -7.11
C ALA A 63 3.02 -8.61 -6.44
N GLU A 64 3.18 -9.69 -7.20
CA GLU A 64 3.25 -11.06 -6.66
C GLU A 64 4.43 -11.21 -5.69
N ALA A 65 5.64 -10.80 -6.11
CA ALA A 65 6.84 -10.88 -5.29
C ALA A 65 6.72 -10.09 -3.97
N CYS A 66 6.08 -8.90 -4.01
CA CYS A 66 5.87 -8.07 -2.81
C CYS A 66 4.87 -8.67 -1.81
N MET A 67 4.11 -9.69 -2.18
CA MET A 67 3.12 -10.35 -1.33
C MET A 67 3.61 -11.70 -0.78
N GLU A 68 4.83 -12.13 -1.11
CA GLU A 68 5.41 -13.33 -0.53
C GLU A 68 5.63 -13.17 0.99
N PRO A 69 5.56 -14.26 1.78
CA PRO A 69 5.72 -14.17 3.23
C PRO A 69 7.00 -13.45 3.68
N ARG A 70 8.12 -13.71 3.00
CA ARG A 70 9.40 -13.02 3.26
C ARG A 70 9.30 -11.53 2.98
N ALA A 71 8.67 -11.15 1.87
CA ALA A 71 8.47 -9.77 1.48
C ALA A 71 7.60 -9.02 2.50
N LEU A 72 6.57 -9.66 3.03
CA LEU A 72 5.72 -9.06 4.09
C LEU A 72 6.50 -8.78 5.38
N VAL A 73 7.43 -9.67 5.76
CA VAL A 73 8.33 -9.44 6.90
C VAL A 73 9.27 -8.26 6.62
N GLU A 74 9.89 -8.22 5.45
CA GLU A 74 10.77 -7.12 5.04
C GLU A 74 10.05 -5.76 5.03
N ALA A 75 8.80 -5.73 4.54
CA ALA A 75 7.97 -4.54 4.54
C ALA A 75 7.64 -4.04 5.95
N ALA A 76 7.36 -4.97 6.89
CA ALA A 76 7.12 -4.64 8.29
C ALA A 76 8.38 -4.05 8.95
N GLU A 77 9.54 -4.68 8.75
CA GLU A 77 10.82 -4.17 9.24
C GLU A 77 11.16 -2.80 8.65
N ALA A 78 10.88 -2.58 7.37
CA ALA A 78 11.06 -1.27 6.74
C ALA A 78 10.15 -0.20 7.35
N ALA A 79 8.90 -0.52 7.66
CA ALA A 79 7.97 0.40 8.32
C ALA A 79 8.43 0.77 9.74
N ASP A 80 8.95 -0.21 10.49
CA ASP A 80 9.51 0.02 11.84
C ASP A 80 10.72 0.95 11.77
N ARG A 81 11.65 0.73 10.82
CA ARG A 81 12.80 1.62 10.59
C ARG A 81 12.37 3.05 10.25
N ILE A 82 11.43 3.21 9.31
CA ILE A 82 10.91 4.53 8.92
C ILE A 82 10.30 5.27 10.13
N THR A 83 9.64 4.55 11.03
CA THR A 83 9.06 5.15 12.24
C THR A 83 10.15 5.70 13.17
N VAL A 84 11.24 4.95 13.36
CA VAL A 84 12.41 5.39 14.15
C VAL A 84 13.08 6.60 13.50
N ASP A 85 13.35 6.52 12.19
CA ASP A 85 14.00 7.61 11.44
C ASP A 85 13.16 8.89 11.50
N ARG A 86 11.84 8.77 11.35
CA ARG A 86 10.92 9.90 11.48
C ARG A 86 11.00 10.54 12.86
N ALA A 87 11.01 9.74 13.94
CA ALA A 87 11.10 10.27 15.29
C ALA A 87 12.44 11.00 15.52
N HIS A 88 13.54 10.46 15.02
CA HIS A 88 14.86 11.10 15.09
C HIS A 88 14.87 12.46 14.36
N LEU A 89 14.37 12.51 13.13
CA LEU A 89 14.31 13.73 12.34
C LEU A 89 13.40 14.79 12.98
N LEU A 90 12.25 14.39 13.52
CA LEU A 90 11.34 15.31 14.22
C LEU A 90 11.98 15.90 15.49
N ALA A 91 12.69 15.08 16.27
CA ALA A 91 13.41 15.56 17.45
C ALA A 91 14.48 16.58 17.08
N GLY A 92 15.31 16.30 16.06
CA GLY A 92 16.33 17.23 15.60
C GLY A 92 15.76 18.53 15.03
N LEU A 93 14.63 18.47 14.30
CA LEU A 93 13.96 19.68 13.80
C LEU A 93 13.42 20.57 14.93
N ALA A 94 12.96 19.98 16.04
CA ALA A 94 12.45 20.72 17.19
C ALA A 94 13.53 21.51 17.95
N GLU A 95 14.81 21.18 17.78
CA GLU A 95 15.92 21.95 18.37
C GLU A 95 16.13 23.32 17.69
N PHE A 96 15.58 23.50 16.47
CA PHE A 96 15.69 24.74 15.69
C PHE A 96 14.42 25.61 15.71
N SER A 97 13.37 25.17 16.42
CA SER A 97 12.09 25.88 16.54
C SER A 97 11.97 26.67 17.84
#